data_AF-A0A9W8DN31-F1
#
_entry.id   AF-A0A9W8DN31-F1
#
_cell.length_a   1.000
_cell.length_b   1.000
_cell.length_c   1.000
_cell.angle_alpha   90.00
_cell.angle_beta   90.00
_cell.angle_gamma   90.00
#
_symmetry.space_group_name_H-M   'P 1'
#
loop_
_entity.id
_entity.type
_entity.pdbx_description
1 polymer ?
#
loop_
_entity_poly.entity_id
_entity_poly.type
_entity_poly.pdbx_seq_one_letter_code
_entity_poly.pdbx_strand_id
1 'polypeptide(L)'
;MQVFVLGTLVARLILASPTPLSSAIGDLVDKGIAKSHLADVVGTDVPDSAKTYTVVNSKQIEFLKGWVDYAFASYRINSMADDKVLAKSAFAKHATLEYVATLDTFPALTVFIAVDRPASMIVVTFRGSDDETLYNTASRVNLVSLIAPGIGRVFGGAMQGVTKQGPTIVAKHRELLQKYPGFRTYVVGHSLGGLHAVFYSALNAKAILASAKTSDAGDATTKPENKATTADNHIPWQVITFACPMEGDKDFSEYYRGLNIPTFSVMNSFDPISYLPTEMLKYTRAVPRIVVDNHTNQTVQCHSTLTNLLARDLCTGRPELGSLSKEYHSAFWGNDGSHLGAKPNAI
;
A
#
# COMPACT_ATOMS: atom_id res chain seq x y z
N MET A 1 29.49 -24.77 -38.18
CA MET A 1 28.12 -24.22 -38.24
C MET A 1 27.15 -25.36 -37.93
N GLN A 2 26.79 -25.52 -36.67
CA GLN A 2 25.80 -26.49 -36.20
C GLN A 2 25.08 -25.85 -35.01
N VAL A 3 23.77 -25.61 -35.19
CA VAL A 3 22.85 -25.09 -34.19
C VAL A 3 22.16 -26.30 -33.57
N PHE A 4 22.35 -26.54 -32.27
CA PHE A 4 21.61 -27.56 -31.53
C PHE A 4 20.53 -26.88 -30.67
N VAL A 5 19.28 -27.28 -30.93
CA VAL A 5 18.07 -26.87 -30.24
C VAL A 5 17.98 -27.66 -28.93
N LEU A 6 18.12 -26.97 -27.80
CA LEU A 6 17.90 -27.53 -26.46
C LEU A 6 16.57 -26.95 -25.92
N GLY A 7 15.45 -27.60 -26.25
CA GLY A 7 14.11 -27.04 -25.95
C GLY A 7 13.02 -28.04 -25.57
N THR A 8 13.30 -29.34 -25.42
CA THR A 8 12.20 -30.33 -25.36
C THR A 8 12.42 -31.52 -24.43
N LEU A 9 13.07 -31.33 -23.27
CA LEU A 9 13.25 -32.43 -22.30
C LEU A 9 12.59 -32.23 -20.92
N VAL A 10 12.04 -31.05 -20.61
CA VAL A 10 11.41 -30.82 -19.29
C VAL A 10 9.91 -31.18 -19.26
N ALA A 11 9.25 -31.32 -20.43
CA ALA A 11 7.81 -31.54 -20.49
C ALA A 11 7.36 -33.01 -20.46
N ARG A 12 8.27 -34.00 -20.37
CA ARG A 12 7.90 -35.44 -20.39
C ARG A 12 8.11 -36.19 -19.08
N LEU A 13 8.52 -35.54 -17.99
CA LEU A 13 8.73 -36.21 -16.69
C LEU A 13 7.58 -36.06 -15.67
N ILE A 14 6.41 -35.54 -16.07
CA ILE A 14 5.26 -35.30 -15.17
C ILE A 14 4.15 -36.36 -15.32
N LEU A 15 4.30 -37.36 -16.19
CA LEU A 15 3.29 -38.40 -16.40
C LEU A 15 3.88 -39.81 -16.26
N ALA A 16 4.45 -40.13 -15.10
CA ALA A 16 4.50 -41.48 -14.56
C ALA A 16 5.05 -41.48 -13.11
N SER A 17 4.28 -42.06 -12.19
CA SER A 17 4.59 -42.40 -10.79
C SER A 17 4.45 -41.30 -9.71
N PRO A 18 3.88 -41.64 -8.53
CA PRO A 18 3.73 -40.75 -7.39
C PRO A 18 4.92 -40.92 -6.45
N THR A 19 6.06 -40.30 -6.75
CA THR A 19 7.11 -40.11 -5.74
C THR A 19 6.97 -38.72 -5.12
N PRO A 20 6.93 -38.60 -3.78
CA PRO A 20 6.81 -37.30 -3.13
C PRO A 20 8.03 -36.44 -3.43
N LEU A 21 7.79 -35.16 -3.73
CA LEU A 21 8.80 -34.14 -4.08
C LEU A 21 9.96 -34.04 -3.06
N SER A 22 9.77 -34.55 -1.83
CA SER A 22 10.78 -34.64 -0.79
C SER A 22 11.94 -35.59 -1.12
N SER A 23 11.72 -36.66 -1.90
CA SER A 23 12.80 -37.61 -2.23
C SER A 23 13.73 -37.10 -3.33
N ALA A 24 13.20 -36.36 -4.30
CA ALA A 24 14.00 -35.75 -5.37
C ALA A 24 14.91 -34.61 -4.88
N ILE A 25 14.55 -33.98 -3.76
CA ILE A 25 15.35 -32.94 -3.10
C ILE A 25 16.42 -33.57 -2.21
N GLY A 26 16.13 -34.71 -1.56
CA GLY A 26 17.11 -35.49 -0.78
C GLY A 26 18.30 -35.96 -1.63
N ASP A 27 18.03 -36.49 -2.81
CA ASP A 27 19.08 -36.99 -3.73
C ASP A 27 20.02 -35.91 -4.29
N LEU A 28 19.62 -34.64 -4.27
CA LEU A 28 20.47 -33.51 -4.67
C LEU A 28 21.35 -33.00 -3.52
N VAL A 29 20.92 -33.20 -2.27
CA VAL A 29 21.67 -32.87 -1.06
C VAL A 29 22.73 -33.94 -0.77
N ASP A 30 22.41 -35.22 -1.00
CA ASP A 30 23.32 -36.34 -0.76
C ASP A 30 24.45 -36.47 -1.80
N LYS A 31 24.34 -35.77 -2.94
CA LYS A 31 25.38 -35.73 -3.99
C LYS A 31 26.55 -34.79 -3.71
N GLY A 32 26.65 -34.21 -2.51
CA GLY A 32 27.88 -33.57 -2.05
C GLY A 32 28.29 -32.32 -2.84
N ILE A 33 27.34 -31.58 -3.42
CA ILE A 33 27.62 -30.23 -3.92
C ILE A 33 27.79 -29.33 -2.69
N ALA A 34 29.04 -29.11 -2.34
CA ALA A 34 29.46 -28.48 -1.11
C ALA A 34 28.79 -27.12 -0.86
N LYS A 35 28.14 -27.00 0.30
CA LYS A 35 27.66 -25.74 0.89
C LYS A 35 28.75 -24.65 0.96
N SER A 36 30.03 -25.03 0.92
CA SER A 36 31.17 -24.13 1.05
C SER A 36 31.54 -23.36 -0.21
N HIS A 37 30.99 -23.69 -1.40
CA HIS A 37 31.30 -22.95 -2.64
C HIS A 37 30.20 -21.99 -3.12
N LEU A 38 29.05 -21.93 -2.44
CA LEU A 38 27.98 -20.99 -2.76
C LEU A 38 28.07 -19.67 -1.97
N ALA A 39 28.81 -19.63 -0.86
CA ALA A 39 29.03 -18.40 -0.11
C ALA A 39 30.14 -17.53 -0.71
N ASP A 40 31.20 -18.15 -1.25
CA ASP A 40 32.37 -17.42 -1.80
C ASP A 40 32.19 -16.90 -3.23
N VAL A 41 31.10 -17.26 -3.92
CA VAL A 41 30.78 -16.76 -5.28
C VAL A 41 29.80 -15.57 -5.25
N VAL A 42 29.29 -15.19 -4.08
CA VAL A 42 28.31 -14.10 -3.91
C VAL A 42 28.96 -12.84 -3.29
N GLY A 43 30.28 -12.70 -3.45
CA GLY A 43 31.07 -11.54 -3.06
C GLY A 43 31.40 -10.60 -4.23
N THR A 44 30.59 -10.57 -5.29
CA THR A 44 30.77 -9.57 -6.35
C THR A 44 29.80 -8.42 -6.11
N ASP A 45 30.32 -7.24 -5.82
CA ASP A 45 29.59 -5.98 -5.89
C ASP A 45 28.75 -5.97 -7.16
N VAL A 46 27.43 -6.12 -7.01
CA VAL A 46 26.50 -5.96 -8.12
C VAL A 46 26.67 -4.52 -8.60
N PRO A 47 27.05 -4.28 -9.87
CA PRO A 47 27.26 -2.93 -10.37
C PRO A 47 26.05 -2.06 -10.05
N ASP A 48 26.26 -0.81 -9.65
CA ASP A 48 25.16 0.11 -9.28
C ASP A 48 24.07 0.21 -10.36
N SER A 49 24.42 0.00 -11.62
CA SER A 49 23.48 -0.05 -12.76
C SER A 49 22.50 -1.22 -12.75
N ALA A 50 22.72 -2.24 -11.92
CA ALA A 50 21.84 -3.39 -11.76
C ALA A 50 20.95 -3.32 -10.50
N LYS A 51 21.08 -2.24 -9.70
CA LYS A 51 20.21 -2.05 -8.52
C LYS A 51 18.78 -1.76 -8.97
N THR A 52 17.85 -2.58 -8.49
CA THR A 52 16.40 -2.45 -8.73
C THR A 52 15.73 -1.45 -7.79
N TYR A 53 16.52 -0.71 -7.00
CA TYR A 53 16.06 0.18 -5.95
C TYR A 53 17.01 1.37 -5.71
N THR A 54 16.49 2.37 -5.02
CA THR A 54 17.24 3.52 -4.47
C THR A 54 17.08 3.59 -2.96
N VAL A 55 18.12 4.02 -2.23
CA VAL A 55 18.00 4.27 -0.79
C VAL A 55 17.16 5.53 -0.57
N VAL A 56 16.14 5.43 0.29
CA VAL A 56 15.26 6.56 0.61
C VAL A 56 16.00 7.51 1.55
N ASN A 57 16.00 8.80 1.22
CA ASN A 57 16.66 9.80 2.05
C ASN A 57 15.91 10.04 3.37
N SER A 58 16.64 10.54 4.37
CA SER A 58 16.11 10.75 5.72
C SER A 58 14.91 11.70 5.77
N LYS A 59 14.86 12.76 4.96
CA LYS A 59 13.70 13.68 4.93
C LYS A 59 12.41 12.99 4.50
N GLN A 60 12.50 12.12 3.49
CA GLN A 60 11.35 11.34 3.04
C GLN A 60 10.94 10.28 4.08
N ILE A 61 11.89 9.65 4.77
CA ILE A 61 11.59 8.74 5.88
C ILE A 61 10.86 9.49 7.01
N GLU A 62 11.36 10.64 7.44
CA GLU A 62 10.71 11.45 8.49
C GLU A 62 9.31 11.93 8.07
N PHE A 63 9.14 12.31 6.81
CA PHE A 63 7.81 12.58 6.25
C PHE A 63 6.88 11.37 6.39
N LEU A 64 7.31 10.18 5.97
CA LEU A 64 6.49 8.96 6.03
C LEU A 64 6.20 8.50 7.47
N LYS A 65 7.14 8.67 8.40
CA LYS A 65 6.93 8.37 9.82
C LYS A 65 5.76 9.16 10.42
N GLY A 66 5.58 10.42 10.03
CA GLY A 66 4.44 11.23 10.47
C GLY A 66 3.09 10.62 10.07
N TRP A 67 3.02 9.99 8.91
CA TRP A 67 1.80 9.37 8.39
C TRP A 67 1.44 8.04 9.04
N VAL A 68 2.41 7.38 9.69
CA VAL A 68 2.17 6.15 10.47
C VAL A 68 1.15 6.43 11.59
N ASP A 69 1.20 7.61 12.22
CA ASP A 69 0.27 7.98 13.29
C ASP A 69 -1.17 8.09 12.79
N TYR A 70 -1.41 8.70 11.62
CA TYR A 70 -2.74 8.72 11.04
C TYR A 70 -3.24 7.31 10.77
N ALA A 71 -2.41 6.48 10.13
CA ALA A 71 -2.75 5.11 9.82
C ALA A 71 -3.13 4.32 11.09
N PHE A 72 -2.35 4.43 12.18
CA PHE A 72 -2.64 3.75 13.44
C PHE A 72 -3.72 4.40 14.30
N ALA A 73 -3.99 5.70 14.15
CA ALA A 73 -5.10 6.37 14.83
C ALA A 73 -6.46 5.78 14.41
N SER A 74 -6.57 5.27 13.19
CA SER A 74 -7.80 4.63 12.70
C SER A 74 -8.23 3.41 13.53
N TYR A 75 -7.30 2.72 14.18
CA TYR A 75 -7.56 1.60 15.10
C TYR A 75 -8.03 2.03 16.49
N ARG A 76 -8.12 3.35 16.74
CA ARG A 76 -8.48 3.95 18.03
C ARG A 76 -9.63 4.93 17.91
N ILE A 77 -10.01 5.31 16.69
CA ILE A 77 -11.11 6.23 16.40
C ILE A 77 -12.27 5.42 15.85
N ASN A 78 -13.34 5.30 16.63
CA ASN A 78 -14.58 4.63 16.26
C ASN A 78 -15.77 5.60 16.25
N SER A 79 -15.60 6.78 16.82
CA SER A 79 -16.61 7.83 16.90
C SER A 79 -15.98 9.22 16.86
N MET A 80 -16.82 10.25 16.69
CA MET A 80 -16.38 11.64 16.79
C MET A 80 -15.86 12.02 18.19
N ALA A 81 -16.21 11.26 19.24
CA ALA A 81 -15.75 11.50 20.60
C ALA A 81 -14.28 11.10 20.85
N ASP A 82 -13.67 10.42 19.88
CA ASP A 82 -12.28 9.94 19.95
C ASP A 82 -11.27 10.99 19.41
N ASP A 83 -11.65 12.25 19.28
CA ASP A 83 -10.81 13.34 18.73
C ASP A 83 -9.46 13.49 19.46
N LYS A 84 -9.43 13.22 20.77
CA LYS A 84 -8.23 13.23 21.61
C LYS A 84 -7.17 12.24 21.19
N VAL A 85 -7.48 11.23 20.36
CA VAL A 85 -6.49 10.30 19.80
C VAL A 85 -5.48 11.06 18.95
N LEU A 86 -5.93 11.98 18.09
CA LEU A 86 -5.04 12.75 17.21
C LEU A 86 -4.16 13.73 17.99
N ALA A 87 -4.68 14.30 19.09
CA ALA A 87 -3.94 15.19 19.98
C ALA A 87 -2.67 14.56 20.60
N LYS A 88 -2.59 13.23 20.66
CA LYS A 88 -1.42 12.49 21.17
C LYS A 88 -0.33 12.28 20.12
N SER A 89 -0.66 12.43 18.84
CA SER A 89 0.32 12.32 17.76
C SER A 89 1.17 13.57 17.68
N ALA A 90 2.49 13.44 17.57
CA ALA A 90 3.35 14.59 17.33
C ALA A 90 3.05 15.27 15.98
N PHE A 91 2.62 14.48 14.99
CA PHE A 91 2.32 14.92 13.63
C PHE A 91 0.87 15.41 13.46
N ALA A 92 -0.10 14.73 14.06
CA ALA A 92 -1.53 15.01 13.90
C ALA A 92 -2.16 15.83 15.03
N LYS A 93 -1.38 16.34 16.00
CA LYS A 93 -1.91 17.04 17.19
C LYS A 93 -2.80 18.25 16.92
N HIS A 94 -2.70 18.86 15.73
CA HIS A 94 -3.50 20.01 15.34
C HIS A 94 -4.72 19.64 14.49
N ALA A 95 -4.87 18.36 14.16
CA ALA A 95 -5.95 17.87 13.33
C ALA A 95 -7.23 17.70 14.16
N THR A 96 -8.35 18.11 13.59
CA THR A 96 -9.69 17.95 14.15
C THR A 96 -10.48 16.95 13.33
N LEU A 97 -11.17 16.01 13.99
CA LEU A 97 -12.10 15.11 13.31
C LEU A 97 -13.30 15.88 12.77
N GLU A 98 -13.65 15.62 11.52
CA GLU A 98 -14.82 16.20 10.84
C GLU A 98 -15.81 15.10 10.39
N TYR A 99 -15.38 13.83 10.38
CA TYR A 99 -16.21 12.68 10.05
C TYR A 99 -15.62 11.39 10.60
N VAL A 100 -16.47 10.49 11.08
CA VAL A 100 -16.13 9.10 11.41
C VAL A 100 -17.29 8.22 10.98
N ALA A 101 -16.99 7.10 10.34
CA ALA A 101 -17.97 6.05 10.05
C ALA A 101 -17.34 4.67 10.18
N THR A 102 -18.14 3.75 10.70
CA THR A 102 -17.76 2.35 10.88
C THR A 102 -18.81 1.44 10.26
N LEU A 103 -18.33 0.41 9.57
CA LEU A 103 -19.07 -0.76 9.16
C LEU A 103 -18.52 -1.94 9.95
N ASP A 104 -19.21 -2.35 11.00
CA ASP A 104 -18.80 -3.48 11.84
C ASP A 104 -19.11 -4.86 11.21
N THR A 105 -19.77 -4.85 10.05
CA THR A 105 -20.14 -6.06 9.31
C THR A 105 -19.27 -6.21 8.08
N PHE A 106 -19.05 -7.45 7.64
CA PHE A 106 -18.26 -7.72 6.46
C PHE A 106 -18.79 -6.95 5.22
N PRO A 107 -17.90 -6.26 4.48
CA PRO A 107 -16.49 -6.01 4.80
C PRO A 107 -16.33 -4.93 5.88
N ALA A 108 -15.57 -5.26 6.92
CA ALA A 108 -15.29 -4.32 7.98
C ALA A 108 -14.49 -3.13 7.44
N LEU A 109 -14.98 -1.92 7.70
CA LEU A 109 -14.35 -0.68 7.29
C LEU A 109 -14.60 0.36 8.37
N THR A 110 -13.53 0.99 8.85
CA THR A 110 -13.63 2.25 9.59
C THR A 110 -12.93 3.32 8.76
N VAL A 111 -13.56 4.47 8.66
CA VAL A 111 -13.02 5.65 8.01
C VAL A 111 -13.17 6.84 8.93
N PHE A 112 -12.17 7.71 8.96
CA PHE A 112 -12.33 9.05 9.49
C PHE A 112 -11.78 10.09 8.52
N ILE A 113 -12.33 11.29 8.57
CA ILE A 113 -11.78 12.47 7.89
C ILE A 113 -11.39 13.50 8.95
N ALA A 114 -10.14 13.94 8.90
CA ALA A 114 -9.60 14.97 9.77
C ALA A 114 -9.14 16.17 8.95
N VAL A 115 -9.13 17.34 9.58
CA VAL A 115 -8.61 18.59 8.98
C VAL A 115 -7.53 19.15 9.89
N ASP A 116 -6.35 19.36 9.34
CA ASP A 116 -5.25 20.07 9.99
C ASP A 116 -5.09 21.44 9.32
N ARG A 117 -5.58 22.48 10.00
CA ARG A 117 -5.58 23.84 9.45
C ARG A 117 -4.18 24.45 9.40
N PRO A 118 -3.34 24.36 10.45
CA PRO A 118 -1.96 24.82 10.35
C PRO A 118 -1.18 24.21 9.18
N ALA A 119 -1.38 22.91 8.90
CA ALA A 119 -0.74 22.23 7.78
C ALA A 119 -1.51 22.36 6.44
N SER A 120 -2.67 23.03 6.44
CA SER A 120 -3.55 23.19 5.27
C SER A 120 -3.85 21.87 4.56
N MET A 121 -4.27 20.86 5.33
CA MET A 121 -4.55 19.53 4.80
C MET A 121 -5.84 18.90 5.31
N ILE A 122 -6.42 18.06 4.46
CA ILE A 122 -7.53 17.16 4.74
C ILE A 122 -6.96 15.74 4.69
N VAL A 123 -7.20 14.93 5.73
CA VAL A 123 -6.71 13.55 5.81
C VAL A 123 -7.89 12.59 5.87
N VAL A 124 -8.01 11.70 4.88
CA VAL A 124 -8.99 10.62 4.85
C VAL A 124 -8.27 9.33 5.21
N THR A 125 -8.56 8.76 6.37
CA THR A 125 -7.87 7.55 6.83
C THR A 125 -8.81 6.37 6.88
N PHE A 126 -8.34 5.21 6.43
CA PHE A 126 -9.06 3.96 6.45
C PHE A 126 -8.36 2.90 7.31
N ARG A 127 -9.15 2.09 8.00
CA ARG A 127 -8.78 0.72 8.40
C ARG A 127 -9.82 -0.29 7.93
N GLY A 128 -9.38 -1.52 7.78
CA GLY A 128 -10.29 -2.67 7.80
C GLY A 128 -10.59 -3.09 9.23
N SER A 129 -10.78 -4.39 9.43
CA SER A 129 -11.00 -4.92 10.77
C SER A 129 -9.79 -4.80 11.71
N ASP A 130 -10.06 -4.68 13.00
CA ASP A 130 -9.10 -4.85 14.10
C ASP A 130 -9.00 -6.30 14.60
N ASP A 131 -9.95 -7.17 14.25
CA ASP A 131 -9.95 -8.56 14.68
C ASP A 131 -8.90 -9.38 13.90
N GLU A 132 -7.88 -9.85 14.63
CA GLU A 132 -6.78 -10.65 14.10
C GLU A 132 -7.23 -11.98 13.48
N THR A 133 -8.42 -12.49 13.82
CA THR A 133 -8.99 -13.69 13.20
C THR A 133 -9.38 -13.48 11.73
N LEU A 134 -9.50 -12.22 11.30
CA LEU A 134 -9.75 -11.83 9.90
C LEU A 134 -8.48 -11.82 9.04
N TYR A 135 -7.37 -12.38 9.53
CA TYR A 135 -6.38 -13.02 8.65
C TYR A 135 -7.07 -14.01 7.68
N ASN A 136 -8.19 -14.61 8.09
CA ASN A 136 -9.08 -15.40 7.25
C ASN A 136 -9.91 -14.57 6.23
N THR A 137 -10.04 -13.25 6.40
CA THR A 137 -10.61 -12.36 5.38
C THR A 137 -9.58 -11.98 4.33
N ALA A 138 -8.32 -11.82 4.72
CA ALA A 138 -7.23 -11.77 3.75
C ALA A 138 -7.13 -13.05 2.91
N SER A 139 -7.64 -14.20 3.41
CA SER A 139 -7.77 -15.46 2.65
C SER A 139 -9.08 -15.62 1.87
N ARG A 140 -10.04 -14.68 1.97
CA ARG A 140 -11.18 -14.56 1.04
C ARG A 140 -10.78 -13.76 -0.20
N VAL A 141 -9.73 -14.27 -0.85
CA VAL A 141 -8.93 -13.66 -1.93
C VAL A 141 -9.65 -13.59 -3.28
N ASN A 142 -10.97 -13.46 -3.29
CA ASN A 142 -11.70 -13.49 -4.56
C ASN A 142 -11.49 -12.16 -5.27
N LEU A 143 -10.88 -12.23 -6.46
CA LEU A 143 -10.89 -11.15 -7.43
C LEU A 143 -12.33 -10.91 -7.86
N VAL A 144 -12.85 -9.72 -7.61
CA VAL A 144 -14.13 -9.27 -8.17
C VAL A 144 -13.84 -8.24 -9.24
N SER A 145 -14.60 -8.28 -10.34
CA SER A 145 -14.51 -7.23 -11.35
C SER A 145 -14.85 -5.89 -10.74
N LEU A 146 -14.01 -4.87 -10.99
CA LEU A 146 -14.34 -3.52 -10.60
C LEU A 146 -15.56 -3.04 -11.40
N ILE A 147 -16.37 -2.18 -10.77
CA ILE A 147 -17.75 -1.80 -11.14
C ILE A 147 -17.91 -1.18 -12.54
N ALA A 148 -16.83 -1.01 -13.32
CA ALA A 148 -16.89 -0.56 -14.71
C ALA A 148 -16.12 -1.50 -15.64
N PRO A 149 -16.67 -1.83 -16.83
CA PRO A 149 -15.93 -2.52 -17.88
C PRO A 149 -14.58 -1.84 -18.14
N GLY A 150 -13.49 -2.60 -18.11
CA GLY A 150 -12.15 -2.12 -18.46
C GLY A 150 -11.26 -1.62 -17.31
N ILE A 151 -11.70 -1.68 -16.04
CA ILE A 151 -10.86 -1.29 -14.88
C ILE A 151 -10.16 -2.49 -14.21
N GLY A 152 -10.30 -3.70 -14.77
CA GLY A 152 -9.70 -4.92 -14.22
C GLY A 152 -10.43 -5.46 -13.00
N ARG A 153 -9.80 -6.41 -12.30
CA ARG A 153 -10.34 -7.06 -11.11
C ARG A 153 -9.54 -6.68 -9.87
N VAL A 154 -10.23 -6.58 -8.75
CA VAL A 154 -9.67 -6.12 -7.48
C VAL A 154 -10.01 -7.06 -6.33
N PHE A 155 -9.37 -6.86 -5.19
CA PHE A 155 -9.72 -7.53 -3.94
C PHE A 155 -11.18 -7.20 -3.51
N GLY A 156 -12.08 -8.18 -3.58
CA GLY A 156 -13.51 -7.92 -3.46
C GLY A 156 -13.99 -7.43 -2.10
N GLY A 157 -13.44 -7.96 -1.01
CA GLY A 157 -13.82 -7.52 0.35
C GLY A 157 -13.57 -6.02 0.53
N ALA A 158 -12.36 -5.54 0.24
CA ALA A 158 -12.03 -4.14 0.37
C ALA A 158 -12.83 -3.23 -0.58
N MET A 159 -13.09 -3.69 -1.81
CA MET A 159 -13.87 -2.95 -2.79
C MET A 159 -15.34 -2.77 -2.37
N GLN A 160 -15.96 -3.79 -1.80
CA GLN A 160 -17.34 -3.73 -1.31
C GLN A 160 -17.50 -2.67 -0.19
N GLY A 161 -16.52 -2.55 0.70
CA GLY A 161 -16.55 -1.57 1.80
C GLY A 161 -16.54 -0.13 1.26
N VAL A 162 -15.63 0.14 0.34
CA VAL A 162 -15.55 1.44 -0.33
C VAL A 162 -16.78 1.71 -1.18
N THR A 163 -17.38 0.71 -1.82
CA THR A 163 -18.60 0.92 -2.62
C THR A 163 -19.79 1.29 -1.73
N LYS A 164 -19.93 0.63 -0.58
CA LYS A 164 -21.05 0.84 0.35
C LYS A 164 -21.01 2.21 1.03
N GLN A 165 -19.83 2.63 1.51
CA GLN A 165 -19.66 3.93 2.21
C GLN A 165 -19.17 5.06 1.30
N GLY A 166 -18.66 4.74 0.12
CA GLY A 166 -18.01 5.65 -0.81
C GLY A 166 -18.82 6.92 -1.08
N PRO A 167 -20.11 6.85 -1.44
CA PRO A 167 -20.92 8.04 -1.69
C PRO A 167 -20.93 9.02 -0.52
N THR A 168 -21.11 8.52 0.71
CA THR A 168 -21.11 9.35 1.93
C THR A 168 -19.74 9.96 2.22
N ILE A 169 -18.68 9.16 2.10
CA ILE A 169 -17.30 9.63 2.29
C ILE A 169 -16.94 10.70 1.26
N VAL A 170 -17.30 10.50 -0.01
CA VAL A 170 -17.05 11.47 -1.10
C VAL A 170 -17.85 12.74 -0.89
N ALA A 171 -19.11 12.65 -0.48
CA ALA A 171 -19.92 13.82 -0.18
C ALA A 171 -19.29 14.67 0.92
N LYS A 172 -18.87 14.04 2.02
CA LYS A 172 -18.23 14.75 3.13
C LYS A 172 -16.86 15.31 2.76
N HIS A 173 -16.06 14.58 1.99
CA HIS A 173 -14.79 15.07 1.49
C HIS A 173 -14.96 16.29 0.57
N ARG A 174 -15.95 16.28 -0.33
CA ARG A 174 -16.27 17.43 -1.18
C ARG A 174 -16.72 18.64 -0.38
N GLU A 175 -17.56 18.44 0.63
CA GLU A 175 -17.95 19.49 1.57
C GLU A 175 -16.72 20.15 2.20
N LEU A 176 -15.75 19.35 2.65
CA LEU A 176 -14.52 19.86 3.26
C LEU A 176 -13.61 20.59 2.26
N LEU A 177 -13.50 20.11 1.02
CA LEU A 177 -12.75 20.80 -0.03
C LEU A 177 -13.38 22.14 -0.41
N GLN A 178 -14.72 22.25 -0.36
CA GLN A 178 -15.42 23.52 -0.55
C GLN A 178 -15.23 24.46 0.64
N LYS A 179 -15.25 23.92 1.86
CA LYS A 179 -15.06 24.67 3.11
C LYS A 179 -13.61 25.16 3.29
N TYR A 180 -12.64 24.41 2.80
CA TYR A 180 -11.20 24.68 2.94
C TYR A 180 -10.51 24.66 1.57
N PRO A 181 -10.77 25.67 0.71
CA PRO A 181 -10.17 25.72 -0.62
C PRO A 181 -8.63 25.79 -0.52
N GLY A 182 -7.95 25.11 -1.45
CA GLY A 182 -6.49 25.03 -1.48
C GLY A 182 -5.85 24.04 -0.51
N PHE A 183 -6.63 23.39 0.36
CA PHE A 183 -6.08 22.35 1.24
C PHE A 183 -5.67 21.12 0.44
N ARG A 184 -4.53 20.51 0.81
CA ARG A 184 -4.08 19.24 0.22
C ARG A 184 -4.81 18.08 0.86
N THR A 185 -5.20 17.10 0.05
CA THR A 185 -5.76 15.85 0.53
C THR A 185 -4.69 14.78 0.64
N TYR A 186 -4.69 14.06 1.77
CA TYR A 186 -3.96 12.82 1.93
C TYR A 186 -4.92 11.68 2.24
N VAL A 187 -4.75 10.56 1.56
CA VAL A 187 -5.53 9.35 1.81
C VAL A 187 -4.62 8.27 2.37
N VAL A 188 -4.91 7.85 3.58
CA VAL A 188 -3.99 7.05 4.39
C VAL A 188 -4.66 5.73 4.76
N GLY A 189 -3.89 4.64 4.82
CA GLY A 189 -4.41 3.38 5.31
C GLY A 189 -3.32 2.38 5.68
N HIS A 190 -3.61 1.54 6.66
CA HIS A 190 -2.76 0.43 7.06
C HIS A 190 -3.46 -0.91 6.76
N SER A 191 -2.71 -1.94 6.36
CA SER A 191 -3.24 -3.28 6.10
C SER A 191 -4.38 -3.24 5.07
N LEU A 192 -5.55 -3.84 5.37
CA LEU A 192 -6.77 -3.74 4.56
C LEU A 192 -7.25 -2.29 4.38
N GLY A 193 -6.94 -1.39 5.32
CA GLY A 193 -7.13 0.06 5.16
C GLY A 193 -6.36 0.64 4.00
N GLY A 194 -5.17 0.10 3.69
CA GLY A 194 -4.40 0.46 2.50
C GLY A 194 -5.15 0.15 1.21
N LEU A 195 -5.81 -1.02 1.12
CA LEU A 195 -6.66 -1.36 -0.03
C LEU A 195 -7.83 -0.38 -0.15
N HIS A 196 -8.51 -0.07 0.96
CA HIS A 196 -9.60 0.90 0.95
C HIS A 196 -9.13 2.29 0.48
N ALA A 197 -7.96 2.75 0.93
CA ALA A 197 -7.36 4.02 0.50
C ALA A 197 -7.08 4.05 -1.01
N VAL A 198 -6.50 2.97 -1.56
CA VAL A 198 -6.24 2.83 -3.00
C VAL A 198 -7.54 2.83 -3.79
N PHE A 199 -8.52 2.00 -3.43
CA PHE A 199 -9.79 1.89 -4.15
C PHE A 199 -10.64 3.16 -4.05
N TYR A 200 -10.68 3.78 -2.87
CA TYR A 200 -11.33 5.06 -2.69
C TYR A 200 -10.75 6.11 -3.63
N SER A 201 -9.43 6.18 -3.74
CA SER A 201 -8.75 7.12 -4.65
C SER A 201 -9.01 6.76 -6.12
N ALA A 202 -8.96 5.48 -6.46
CA ALA A 202 -9.16 4.97 -7.83
C ALA A 202 -10.55 5.30 -8.39
N LEU A 203 -11.58 5.24 -7.55
CA LEU A 203 -12.97 5.50 -7.93
C LEU A 203 -13.30 6.99 -7.95
N ASN A 204 -12.68 7.77 -7.07
CA ASN A 204 -13.15 9.11 -6.77
C ASN A 204 -12.20 10.24 -7.21
N ALA A 205 -11.01 9.92 -7.72
CA ALA A 205 -10.04 10.92 -8.16
C ALA A 205 -10.65 11.93 -9.15
N LYS A 206 -11.34 11.48 -10.20
CA LYS A 206 -11.98 12.38 -11.18
C LYS A 206 -13.04 13.28 -10.53
N ALA A 207 -13.88 12.67 -9.70
CA ALA A 207 -14.98 13.33 -9.00
C ALA A 207 -14.49 14.43 -8.05
N ILE A 208 -13.32 14.25 -7.46
CA ILE A 208 -12.73 15.17 -6.48
C ILE A 208 -11.88 16.24 -7.19
N LEU A 209 -11.12 15.86 -8.22
CA LEU A 209 -10.40 16.81 -9.07
C LEU A 209 -11.34 17.82 -9.75
N ALA A 210 -12.55 17.39 -10.13
CA ALA A 210 -13.57 18.29 -10.66
C ALA A 210 -14.02 19.35 -9.64
N SER A 211 -14.11 18.98 -8.35
CA SER A 211 -14.52 19.89 -7.27
C SER A 211 -13.44 20.90 -6.89
N ALA A 212 -12.15 20.57 -7.08
CA ALA A 212 -11.05 21.49 -6.80
C ALA A 212 -10.97 22.65 -7.81
N LYS A 213 -11.37 22.44 -9.07
CA LYS A 213 -11.28 23.47 -10.13
C LYS A 213 -12.31 24.60 -10.01
N THR A 214 -13.41 24.36 -9.30
CA THR A 214 -14.51 25.33 -9.23
C THR A 214 -14.26 26.47 -8.23
N SER A 215 -13.28 26.35 -7.33
CA SER A 215 -12.95 27.42 -6.37
C SER A 215 -12.14 28.57 -6.98
N ASP A 216 -11.48 28.36 -8.11
CA ASP A 216 -10.56 29.34 -8.71
C ASP A 216 -11.25 30.25 -9.75
N ALA A 217 -12.55 30.10 -9.97
CA ALA A 217 -13.33 30.92 -10.90
C ALA A 217 -13.81 32.25 -10.29
N GLY A 218 -13.35 32.60 -9.09
CA GLY A 218 -13.71 33.82 -8.38
C GLY A 218 -12.83 35.02 -8.77
N ASP A 219 -13.45 35.96 -9.49
CA ASP A 219 -13.00 37.33 -9.76
C ASP A 219 -12.03 37.58 -10.93
N ALA A 220 -12.58 37.49 -12.14
CA ALA A 220 -11.94 37.89 -13.40
C ALA A 220 -11.70 39.41 -13.55
N THR A 221 -11.85 40.23 -12.48
CA THR A 221 -11.61 41.69 -12.56
C THR A 221 -10.26 42.14 -12.03
N THR A 222 -9.45 41.24 -11.45
CA THR A 222 -8.10 41.58 -10.99
C THR A 222 -7.05 41.37 -12.07
N LYS A 223 -6.28 42.43 -12.30
CA LYS A 223 -5.32 42.65 -13.39
C LYS A 223 -4.23 41.55 -13.41
N PRO A 224 -3.85 41.01 -14.59
CA PRO A 224 -2.93 39.88 -14.70
C PRO A 224 -1.47 40.35 -14.62
N GLU A 225 -0.94 40.57 -13.42
CA GLU A 225 0.49 40.80 -13.23
C GLU A 225 1.04 39.71 -12.29
N ASN A 226 1.95 38.88 -12.84
CA ASN A 226 2.56 37.66 -12.27
C ASN A 226 1.83 36.34 -12.58
N LYS A 227 1.77 36.05 -13.89
CA LYS A 227 1.48 34.72 -14.43
C LYS A 227 2.57 33.75 -13.94
N ALA A 228 2.28 32.97 -12.90
CA ALA A 228 3.13 31.85 -12.49
C ALA A 228 3.28 30.90 -13.68
N THR A 229 4.42 30.99 -14.36
CA THR A 229 4.78 30.18 -15.52
C THR A 229 5.20 28.80 -15.07
N THR A 230 4.18 27.98 -14.79
CA THR A 230 4.04 26.55 -15.04
C THR A 230 2.84 26.17 -14.21
N ALA A 231 1.72 25.85 -14.88
CA ALA A 231 0.65 25.10 -14.26
C ALA A 231 1.23 23.73 -13.88
N ASP A 232 1.95 23.67 -12.76
CA ASP A 232 2.17 22.43 -12.06
C ASP A 232 0.77 21.93 -11.77
N ASN A 233 0.35 20.94 -12.55
CA ASN A 233 -0.82 20.11 -12.30
C ASN A 233 -0.54 19.31 -11.02
N HIS A 234 -0.25 20.00 -9.91
CA HIS A 234 -0.11 19.41 -8.61
C HIS A 234 -1.50 18.95 -8.24
N ILE A 235 -1.73 17.67 -8.50
CA ILE A 235 -2.88 16.94 -8.00
C ILE A 235 -2.87 17.19 -6.49
N PRO A 236 -3.92 17.83 -5.92
CA PRO A 236 -3.98 18.15 -4.49
C PRO A 236 -4.28 16.89 -3.67
N TRP A 237 -3.73 15.74 -4.07
CA TRP A 237 -4.05 14.43 -3.57
C TRP A 237 -2.80 13.58 -3.52
N GLN A 238 -2.60 12.89 -2.40
CA GLN A 238 -1.57 11.85 -2.27
C GLN A 238 -2.13 10.66 -1.50
N VAL A 239 -1.74 9.45 -1.90
CA VAL A 239 -2.10 8.21 -1.21
C VAL A 239 -0.88 7.68 -0.48
N ILE A 240 -1.05 7.28 0.78
CA ILE A 240 0.02 6.74 1.61
C ILE A 240 -0.51 5.48 2.27
N THR A 241 0.05 4.33 1.90
CA THR A 241 -0.37 3.05 2.47
C THR A 241 0.76 2.39 3.21
N PHE A 242 0.44 1.75 4.33
CA PHE A 242 1.35 0.94 5.13
C PHE A 242 0.87 -0.51 5.12
N ALA A 243 1.78 -1.45 4.93
CA ALA A 243 1.46 -2.89 4.98
C ALA A 243 0.35 -3.31 4.01
N CYS A 244 0.22 -2.60 2.88
CA CYS A 244 -0.90 -2.79 1.96
C CYS A 244 -0.76 -4.12 1.21
N PRO A 245 -1.78 -5.00 1.23
CA PRO A 245 -1.86 -6.16 0.34
C PRO A 245 -1.78 -5.77 -1.14
N MET A 246 -1.59 -6.74 -2.04
CA MET A 246 -1.73 -6.53 -3.48
C MET A 246 -3.18 -6.20 -3.85
N GLU A 247 -3.37 -5.22 -4.74
CA GLU A 247 -4.67 -4.55 -4.87
C GLU A 247 -5.60 -5.20 -5.91
N GLY A 248 -5.06 -5.67 -7.02
CA GLY A 248 -5.86 -6.22 -8.11
C GLY A 248 -5.02 -6.86 -9.20
N ASP A 249 -5.60 -7.14 -10.36
CA ASP A 249 -4.87 -7.67 -11.50
C ASP A 249 -4.13 -6.56 -12.29
N LYS A 250 -3.43 -6.99 -13.35
CA LYS A 250 -2.61 -6.11 -14.19
C LYS A 250 -3.42 -4.94 -14.76
N ASP A 251 -4.66 -5.19 -15.19
CA ASP A 251 -5.52 -4.16 -15.79
C ASP A 251 -5.89 -3.08 -14.75
N PHE A 252 -6.18 -3.49 -13.51
CA PHE A 252 -6.39 -2.53 -12.42
C PHE A 252 -5.13 -1.72 -12.11
N SER A 253 -3.97 -2.39 -12.07
CA SER A 253 -2.68 -1.74 -11.83
C SER A 253 -2.36 -0.69 -12.90
N GLU A 254 -2.61 -1.00 -14.17
CA GLU A 254 -2.46 -0.07 -15.30
C GLU A 254 -3.46 1.09 -15.22
N TYR A 255 -4.73 0.80 -14.92
CA TYR A 255 -5.74 1.84 -14.71
C TYR A 255 -5.32 2.82 -13.61
N TYR A 256 -4.93 2.32 -12.44
CA TYR A 256 -4.56 3.16 -11.31
C TYR A 256 -3.34 4.03 -11.61
N ARG A 257 -2.31 3.48 -12.26
CA ARG A 257 -1.15 4.26 -12.73
C ARG A 257 -1.56 5.36 -13.71
N GLY A 258 -2.51 5.07 -14.61
CA GLY A 258 -3.05 6.05 -15.55
C GLY A 258 -3.76 7.24 -14.90
N LEU A 259 -4.16 7.13 -13.63
CA LEU A 259 -4.70 8.25 -12.86
C LEU A 259 -3.61 9.25 -12.41
N ASN A 260 -2.33 8.88 -12.50
CA ASN A 260 -1.17 9.69 -12.09
C ASN A 260 -1.26 10.21 -10.64
N ILE A 261 -1.94 9.49 -9.74
CA ILE A 261 -2.05 9.87 -8.33
C ILE A 261 -0.70 9.60 -7.65
N PRO A 262 -0.07 10.59 -7.00
CA PRO A 262 1.12 10.35 -6.19
C PRO A 262 0.80 9.36 -5.08
N THR A 263 1.49 8.21 -5.05
CA THR A 263 1.25 7.15 -4.07
C THR A 263 2.55 6.64 -3.46
N PHE A 264 2.63 6.64 -2.13
CA PHE A 264 3.66 5.95 -1.36
C PHE A 264 3.10 4.64 -0.82
N SER A 265 3.65 3.51 -1.27
CA SER A 265 3.29 2.18 -0.75
C SER A 265 4.41 1.63 0.12
N VAL A 266 4.30 1.82 1.43
CA VAL A 266 5.29 1.42 2.42
C VAL A 266 4.98 0.02 2.96
N MET A 267 5.98 -0.84 3.05
CA MET A 267 5.87 -2.15 3.70
C MET A 267 7.16 -2.52 4.44
N ASN A 268 7.05 -3.39 5.43
CA ASN A 268 8.23 -4.06 5.98
C ASN A 268 8.59 -5.27 5.13
N SER A 269 9.89 -5.53 4.94
CA SER A 269 10.39 -6.64 4.12
C SER A 269 9.85 -8.01 4.58
N PHE A 270 9.56 -8.17 5.87
CA PHE A 270 9.10 -9.41 6.49
C PHE A 270 7.61 -9.43 6.87
N ASP A 271 6.84 -8.44 6.41
CA ASP A 271 5.39 -8.41 6.61
C ASP A 271 4.68 -9.41 5.66
N PRO A 272 4.05 -10.48 6.18
CA PRO A 272 3.36 -11.47 5.36
C PRO A 272 2.16 -10.90 4.58
N ILE A 273 1.46 -9.90 5.10
CA ILE A 273 0.23 -9.38 4.49
C ILE A 273 0.54 -8.65 3.18
N SER A 274 1.67 -7.97 3.13
CA SER A 274 2.14 -7.30 1.92
C SER A 274 2.49 -8.28 0.77
N TYR A 275 2.56 -9.59 1.01
CA TYR A 275 2.76 -10.58 -0.05
C TYR A 275 1.47 -11.31 -0.44
N LEU A 276 0.35 -10.94 0.18
CA LEU A 276 -0.97 -11.44 -0.11
C LEU A 276 -1.78 -10.40 -0.87
N PRO A 277 -2.70 -10.83 -1.74
CA PRO A 277 -2.71 -12.14 -2.41
C PRO A 277 -1.43 -12.42 -3.19
N THR A 278 -1.18 -13.68 -3.57
CA THR A 278 0.03 -14.01 -4.34
C THR A 278 -0.13 -13.71 -5.83
N GLU A 279 0.98 -13.44 -6.53
CA GLU A 279 1.00 -13.22 -7.98
C GLU A 279 0.53 -14.46 -8.78
N MET A 280 0.59 -15.67 -8.20
CA MET A 280 0.01 -16.88 -8.79
C MET A 280 -1.51 -16.74 -9.01
N LEU A 281 -2.17 -15.94 -8.18
CA LEU A 281 -3.59 -15.59 -8.33
C LEU A 281 -3.81 -14.39 -9.27
N LYS A 282 -2.77 -13.97 -10.01
CA LYS A 282 -2.74 -12.82 -10.93
C LYS A 282 -2.93 -11.47 -10.25
N TYR A 283 -2.71 -11.39 -8.95
CA TYR A 283 -2.64 -10.11 -8.25
C TYR A 283 -1.31 -9.43 -8.54
N THR A 284 -1.36 -8.12 -8.66
CA THR A 284 -0.22 -7.24 -8.93
C THR A 284 -0.37 -5.97 -8.11
N ARG A 285 0.74 -5.29 -7.89
CA ARG A 285 0.74 -3.99 -7.24
C ARG A 285 0.47 -2.87 -8.23
N ALA A 286 -0.28 -1.86 -7.79
CA ALA A 286 -0.51 -0.67 -8.61
C ALA A 286 0.76 0.20 -8.75
N VAL A 287 1.54 0.34 -7.67
CA VAL A 287 2.70 1.25 -7.60
C VAL A 287 3.94 0.57 -7.00
N PRO A 288 5.15 1.11 -7.26
CA PRO A 288 6.38 0.59 -6.66
C PRO A 288 6.40 0.81 -5.15
N ARG A 289 7.15 -0.06 -4.45
CA ARG A 289 7.15 -0.13 -2.99
C ARG A 289 8.28 0.67 -2.36
N ILE A 290 8.03 1.17 -1.16
CA ILE A 290 9.05 1.57 -0.19
C ILE A 290 9.17 0.42 0.81
N VAL A 291 10.32 -0.23 0.83
CA VAL A 291 10.59 -1.38 1.70
C VAL A 291 11.42 -0.90 2.89
N VAL A 292 10.88 -1.09 4.08
CA VAL A 292 11.57 -0.94 5.36
C VAL A 292 12.17 -2.28 5.72
N ASP A 293 13.50 -2.36 5.74
CA ASP A 293 14.22 -3.56 6.16
C ASP A 293 14.70 -3.39 7.60
N ASN A 294 14.01 -4.06 8.52
CA ASN A 294 14.30 -3.96 9.95
C ASN A 294 15.59 -4.67 10.36
N HIS A 295 16.14 -5.59 9.54
CA HIS A 295 17.41 -6.23 9.87
C HIS A 295 18.60 -5.34 9.55
N THR A 296 18.56 -4.65 8.41
CA THR A 296 19.63 -3.74 7.98
C THR A 296 19.40 -2.30 8.43
N ASN A 297 18.22 -2.01 8.98
CA ASN A 297 17.75 -0.65 9.30
C ASN A 297 17.80 0.29 8.07
N GLN A 298 17.67 -0.27 6.87
CA GLN A 298 17.61 0.48 5.62
C GLN A 298 16.17 0.66 5.16
N THR A 299 15.93 1.73 4.41
CA THR A 299 14.67 1.93 3.70
C THR A 299 14.98 2.21 2.24
N VAL A 300 14.37 1.44 1.34
CA VAL A 300 14.64 1.49 -0.09
C VAL A 300 13.35 1.69 -0.89
N GLN A 301 13.43 2.46 -1.97
CA GLN A 301 12.36 2.63 -2.95
C GLN A 301 12.65 1.72 -4.14
N CYS A 302 11.75 0.78 -4.40
CA CYS A 302 11.82 -0.09 -5.56
C CYS A 302 11.49 0.69 -6.84
N HIS A 303 12.18 0.37 -7.93
CA HIS A 303 11.92 0.94 -9.26
C HIS A 303 10.80 0.19 -10.01
N SER A 304 10.56 -1.07 -9.64
CA SER A 304 9.57 -1.95 -10.28
C SER A 304 8.41 -2.27 -9.35
N THR A 305 7.25 -2.56 -9.94
CA THR A 305 6.08 -3.12 -9.26
C THR A 305 6.06 -4.65 -9.24
N LEU A 306 6.95 -5.30 -10.01
CA LEU A 306 6.98 -6.76 -10.17
C LEU A 306 7.77 -7.41 -9.05
N THR A 307 7.25 -8.51 -8.50
CA THR A 307 7.98 -9.38 -7.57
C THR A 307 8.68 -10.47 -8.39
N ASN A 308 10.01 -10.42 -8.52
CA ASN A 308 10.73 -11.56 -9.09
C ASN A 308 10.99 -12.58 -7.98
N LEU A 309 10.11 -13.60 -7.90
CA LEU A 309 10.16 -14.66 -6.89
C LEU A 309 11.51 -15.40 -6.79
N LEU A 310 12.36 -15.32 -7.81
CA LEU A 310 13.67 -15.97 -7.85
C LEU A 310 14.83 -15.05 -7.42
N ALA A 311 14.61 -13.74 -7.39
CA ALA A 311 15.64 -12.79 -7.02
C ALA A 311 15.69 -12.64 -5.49
N ARG A 312 16.89 -12.36 -4.95
CA ARG A 312 17.13 -12.20 -3.50
C ARG A 312 17.27 -10.73 -3.07
N ASP A 313 16.91 -9.78 -3.93
CA ASP A 313 16.98 -8.37 -3.55
C ASP A 313 15.76 -7.95 -2.71
N LEU A 314 15.89 -6.86 -1.95
CA LEU A 314 14.84 -6.33 -1.06
C LEU A 314 13.53 -5.98 -1.78
N CYS A 315 13.57 -5.76 -3.08
CA CYS A 315 12.46 -5.24 -3.88
C CYS A 315 11.74 -6.29 -4.70
N THR A 316 12.35 -7.44 -4.91
CA THR A 316 11.84 -8.49 -5.79
C THR A 316 11.79 -9.84 -5.09
N GLY A 317 12.63 -10.06 -4.08
CA GLY A 317 12.63 -11.28 -3.30
C GLY A 317 11.43 -11.41 -2.38
N ARG A 318 10.97 -12.66 -2.24
CA ARG A 318 10.19 -13.03 -1.08
C ARG A 318 11.15 -13.41 0.04
N PRO A 319 10.97 -12.90 1.26
CA PRO A 319 11.67 -13.45 2.41
C PRO A 319 11.36 -14.94 2.51
N GLU A 320 12.30 -15.73 3.06
CA GLU A 320 12.08 -17.15 3.30
C GLU A 320 10.79 -17.33 4.11
N LEU A 321 9.92 -18.27 3.73
CA LEU A 321 8.58 -18.43 4.33
C LEU A 321 8.59 -18.47 5.87
N GLY A 322 9.66 -19.01 6.48
CA GLY A 322 9.83 -19.07 7.94
C GLY A 322 10.27 -17.76 8.62
N SER A 323 10.65 -16.73 7.85
CA SER A 323 11.08 -15.42 8.35
C SER A 323 9.97 -14.36 8.35
N LEU A 324 8.80 -14.68 7.78
CA LEU A 324 7.63 -13.82 7.81
C LEU A 324 7.03 -13.78 9.22
N SER A 325 6.80 -12.58 9.76
CA SER A 325 6.20 -12.40 11.09
C SER A 325 5.12 -11.32 11.07
N LYS A 326 4.04 -11.57 11.83
CA LYS A 326 2.97 -10.58 12.05
C LYS A 326 3.47 -9.33 12.78
N GLU A 327 4.56 -9.43 13.55
CA GLU A 327 5.13 -8.27 14.25
C GLU A 327 5.58 -7.17 13.28
N TYR A 328 6.12 -7.56 12.12
CA TYR A 328 6.49 -6.64 11.05
C TYR A 328 5.29 -6.05 10.31
N HIS A 329 4.09 -6.59 10.50
CA HIS A 329 2.87 -5.96 10.02
C HIS A 329 2.53 -4.72 10.86
N SER A 330 2.76 -4.77 12.17
CA SER A 330 2.20 -3.80 13.12
C SER A 330 3.11 -2.61 13.47
N ALA A 331 4.32 -2.51 12.94
CA ALA A 331 5.25 -1.43 13.29
C ALA A 331 6.07 -0.95 12.10
N PHE A 332 6.27 0.37 11.99
CA PHE A 332 7.06 1.00 10.92
C PHE A 332 8.09 1.95 11.54
N TRP A 333 9.38 1.69 11.30
CA TRP A 333 10.49 2.43 11.93
C TRP A 333 10.36 2.54 13.46
N GLY A 334 9.90 1.48 14.12
CA GLY A 334 9.67 1.43 15.57
C GLY A 334 8.39 2.11 16.05
N ASN A 335 7.59 2.70 15.16
CA ASN A 335 6.28 3.25 15.50
C ASN A 335 5.19 2.19 15.25
N ASP A 336 4.53 1.74 16.33
CA ASP A 336 3.38 0.82 16.35
C ASP A 336 2.06 1.54 16.76
N GLY A 337 2.12 2.86 16.90
CA GLY A 337 1.04 3.71 17.35
C GLY A 337 0.70 3.58 18.84
N SER A 338 1.46 2.85 19.65
CA SER A 338 1.18 2.65 21.08
C SER A 338 1.03 3.95 21.87
N HIS A 339 1.76 5.01 21.50
CA HIS A 339 1.65 6.36 22.09
C HIS A 339 0.28 7.02 21.90
N LEU A 340 -0.54 6.54 20.95
CA LEU A 340 -1.90 7.03 20.73
C LEU A 340 -2.90 6.45 21.77
N GLY A 341 -2.47 5.49 22.59
CA GLY A 341 -3.26 4.83 23.62
C GLY A 341 -3.58 3.36 23.29
N ALA A 342 -4.34 2.72 24.18
CA ALA A 342 -4.79 1.34 23.96
C ALA A 342 -5.75 1.23 22.77
N LYS A 343 -5.72 0.09 22.07
CA LYS A 343 -6.76 -0.24 21.08
C LYS A 343 -8.07 -0.56 21.84
N PRO A 344 -9.23 -0.01 21.44
CA PRO A 344 -10.48 -0.15 22.18
C PRO A 344 -10.93 -1.60 22.46
N ASN A 345 -10.47 -2.56 21.65
CA ASN A 345 -10.90 -3.96 21.68
C ASN A 345 -9.74 -4.97 21.65
N ALA A 346 -8.55 -4.62 22.16
CA ALA A 346 -7.51 -5.64 22.38
C ALA A 346 -7.92 -6.48 23.61
N ILE A 347 -8.79 -7.47 23.39
CA ILE A 347 -9.14 -8.51 24.37
C ILE A 347 -8.06 -9.58 24.35
#